data_AF-K3WNU4-F1
#
_entry.id   AF-K3WNU4-F1
#
_cell.length_a   1.000
_cell.length_b   1.000
_cell.length_c   1.000
_cell.angle_alpha   90.00
_cell.angle_beta   90.00
_cell.angle_gamma   90.00
#
_symmetry.space_group_name_H-M   'P 1'
#
loop_
_entity.id
_entity.type
_entity.pdbx_description
1 polymer ?
#
loop_
_entity_poly.entity_id
_entity_poly.type
_entity_poly.pdbx_seq_one_letter_code
_entity_poly.pdbx_strand_id
1 'polypeptide(L)'
;MHFIEKWFKMDYYNLKYQVFYDLSALTMIPVSEIKEKGIRYCQFIVVESGSKGKWDGFWRFFRKMRMEQYDTSLWNVNAMMESSVDIVNRTDNPLEKYNRDFSDKFTSHYPHLLTFVEVAKAEAIRYVSFLEDIKRDQQRPPQHTGVINAVLPESHLQFE
;
A
#
# COMPACT_ATOMS: atom_id res chain seq x y z
N MET A 1 2.28 -1.36 5.06
CA MET A 1 3.75 -1.30 5.31
C MET A 1 4.46 -2.67 5.48
N HIS A 2 3.77 -3.76 5.86
CA HIS A 2 4.36 -5.09 6.17
C HIS A 2 5.11 -5.84 5.05
N PHE A 3 4.93 -5.49 3.77
CA PHE A 3 5.48 -6.26 2.63
C PHE A 3 7.02 -6.23 2.58
N ILE A 4 7.62 -5.05 2.73
CA ILE A 4 9.08 -4.86 2.69
C ILE A 4 9.72 -5.41 3.96
N GLU A 5 9.02 -5.34 5.10
CA GLU A 5 9.50 -5.79 6.42
C GLU A 5 9.68 -7.32 6.49
N LYS A 6 8.92 -8.07 5.67
CA LYS A 6 9.12 -9.52 5.51
C LYS A 6 10.47 -9.88 4.90
N TRP A 7 11.07 -8.97 4.12
CA TRP A 7 12.33 -9.21 3.41
C TRP A 7 13.51 -8.50 4.05
N PHE A 8 13.30 -7.29 4.59
CA PHE A 8 14.36 -6.45 5.14
C PHE A 8 13.97 -5.88 6.51
N LYS A 9 14.75 -6.20 7.54
CA LYS A 9 14.83 -5.36 8.74
C LYS A 9 15.61 -4.10 8.35
N MET A 10 14.91 -3.09 7.85
CA MET A 10 15.51 -1.78 7.60
C MET A 10 15.40 -0.94 8.86
N ASP A 11 16.53 -0.48 9.38
CA ASP A 11 16.60 0.26 10.65
C ASP A 11 16.23 1.74 10.51
N TYR A 12 15.91 2.22 9.31
CA TYR A 12 15.55 3.62 9.03
C TYR A 12 14.19 3.74 8.35
N TYR A 13 13.24 4.43 9.00
CA TYR A 13 11.89 4.70 8.47
C TYR A 13 11.94 5.34 7.07
N ASN A 14 12.81 6.32 6.83
CA ASN A 14 12.88 7.07 5.57
C ASN A 14 13.28 6.19 4.36
N LEU A 15 14.18 5.21 4.56
CA LEU A 15 14.62 4.32 3.48
C LEU A 15 13.49 3.36 3.06
N LYS A 16 12.64 2.94 4.01
CA LYS A 16 11.48 2.08 3.72
C LYS A 16 10.45 2.78 2.86
N TYR A 17 10.11 4.03 3.21
CA TYR A 17 9.15 4.82 2.44
C TYR A 17 9.67 5.10 1.04
N GLN A 18 10.97 5.36 0.89
CA GLN A 18 11.58 5.57 -0.41
C GLN A 18 11.51 4.32 -1.28
N VAL A 19 11.92 3.14 -0.78
CA VAL A 19 11.83 1.89 -1.54
C VAL A 19 10.39 1.57 -1.93
N PHE A 20 9.43 1.81 -1.03
CA PHE A 20 8.01 1.61 -1.36
C PHE A 20 7.54 2.56 -2.46
N TYR A 21 7.93 3.84 -2.38
CA TYR A 21 7.62 4.84 -3.38
C TYR A 21 8.25 4.50 -4.75
N ASP A 22 9.51 4.09 -4.77
CA ASP A 22 10.22 3.70 -5.98
C ASP A 22 9.58 2.47 -6.65
N LEU A 23 9.16 1.48 -5.85
CA LEU A 23 8.42 0.32 -6.36
C LEU A 23 7.02 0.69 -6.88
N SER A 24 6.42 1.76 -6.36
CA SER A 24 5.12 2.24 -6.83
C SER A 24 5.20 2.87 -8.23
N ALA A 25 6.38 3.28 -8.70
CA ALA A 25 6.55 3.74 -10.07
C ALA A 25 6.07 2.70 -11.10
N LEU A 26 6.20 1.40 -10.80
CA LEU A 26 5.73 0.32 -11.67
C LEU A 26 4.22 0.34 -11.92
N THR A 27 3.42 0.87 -10.98
CA THR A 27 1.97 0.96 -11.17
C THR A 27 1.60 2.02 -12.20
N MET A 28 2.54 2.92 -12.52
CA MET A 28 2.34 4.04 -13.43
C MET A 28 2.90 3.81 -14.83
N ILE A 29 3.81 2.85 -14.97
CA ILE A 29 4.43 2.50 -16.25
C ILE A 29 3.40 1.75 -17.12
N PRO A 30 3.28 2.09 -18.43
CA PRO A 30 2.39 1.38 -19.33
C PRO A 30 2.64 -0.12 -19.34
N VAL A 31 1.57 -0.93 -19.38
CA VAL A 31 1.67 -2.39 -19.26
C VAL A 31 2.61 -3.01 -20.30
N SER A 32 2.62 -2.47 -21.51
CA SER A 32 3.53 -2.86 -22.60
C SER A 32 5.00 -2.73 -22.22
N GLU A 33 5.37 -1.73 -21.42
CA GLU A 33 6.75 -1.42 -21.06
C GLU A 33 7.23 -2.14 -19.79
N ILE A 34 6.32 -2.71 -18.99
CA ILE A 34 6.66 -3.29 -17.68
C ILE A 34 7.70 -4.41 -17.79
N LYS A 35 7.48 -5.34 -18.74
CA LYS A 35 8.36 -6.52 -18.93
C LYS A 35 9.75 -6.13 -19.42
N GLU A 36 9.80 -5.22 -20.39
CA GLU A 36 11.04 -4.90 -21.10
C GLU A 36 11.85 -3.84 -20.36
N LYS A 37 11.19 -2.87 -19.73
CA LYS A 37 11.83 -1.66 -19.18
C LYS A 37 11.44 -1.37 -17.75
N GLY A 38 10.16 -1.48 -17.38
CA GLY A 38 9.67 -1.01 -16.10
C GLY A 38 10.29 -1.71 -14.88
N ILE A 39 10.52 -3.03 -14.95
CA ILE A 39 11.21 -3.73 -13.86
C ILE A 39 12.67 -3.30 -13.75
N ARG A 40 13.38 -3.14 -14.88
CA ARG A 40 14.77 -2.68 -14.89
C ARG A 40 14.89 -1.26 -14.33
N TYR A 41 13.93 -0.40 -14.66
CA TYR A 41 13.84 0.94 -14.13
C TYR A 41 13.62 0.94 -12.61
N CYS A 42 12.68 0.15 -12.09
CA CYS A 42 12.50 0.01 -10.64
C CYS A 42 13.75 -0.50 -9.93
N GLN A 43 14.48 -1.45 -10.52
CA GLN A 43 15.76 -1.94 -9.98
C GLN A 43 16.85 -0.86 -9.99
N PHE A 44 16.82 0.06 -10.96
CA PHE A 44 17.77 1.16 -11.06
C PHE A 44 17.53 2.24 -10.00
N ILE A 45 16.27 2.61 -9.74
CA ILE A 45 15.94 3.67 -8.79
C ILE A 45 15.94 3.20 -7.33
N VAL A 46 15.65 1.91 -7.08
CA VAL A 46 15.65 1.36 -5.72
C VAL A 46 17.08 1.27 -5.19
N VAL A 47 17.34 2.02 -4.13
CA VAL A 47 18.62 1.95 -3.41
C VAL A 47 18.67 0.67 -2.57
N GLU A 48 19.42 -0.33 -3.04
CA GLU A 48 19.62 -1.58 -2.32
C GLU A 48 20.56 -1.41 -1.12
N SER A 49 20.10 -1.79 0.07
CA SER A 49 20.92 -1.82 1.29
C SER A 49 21.03 -3.22 1.88
N GLY A 50 22.18 -3.58 2.45
CA GLY A 50 22.37 -4.87 3.12
C GLY A 50 22.76 -6.01 2.17
N SER A 51 22.20 -7.21 2.39
CA SER A 51 22.65 -8.42 1.67
C SER A 51 22.07 -8.51 0.25
N LYS A 52 22.95 -8.57 -0.75
CA LYS A 52 22.60 -8.79 -2.17
C LYS A 52 21.72 -10.03 -2.39
N GLY A 53 22.00 -11.14 -1.72
CA GLY A 53 21.19 -12.36 -1.87
C GLY A 53 19.74 -12.20 -1.39
N LYS A 54 19.48 -11.30 -0.44
CA LYS A 54 18.11 -10.95 -0.04
C LYS A 54 17.40 -10.11 -1.09
N TRP A 55 18.11 -9.17 -1.72
CA TRP A 55 17.60 -8.39 -2.86
C TRP A 55 17.31 -9.26 -4.07
N ASP A 56 18.18 -10.20 -4.42
CA ASP A 56 17.94 -11.16 -5.49
C ASP A 56 16.67 -12.00 -5.23
N GLY A 57 16.51 -12.47 -3.98
CA GLY A 57 15.31 -13.18 -3.54
C GLY A 57 14.05 -12.32 -3.60
N PHE A 58 14.14 -11.09 -3.13
CA PHE A 58 13.06 -10.09 -3.20
C PHE A 58 12.64 -9.82 -4.64
N TRP A 59 13.58 -9.52 -5.55
CA TRP A 59 13.28 -9.20 -6.94
C TRP A 59 12.65 -10.39 -7.68
N ARG A 60 13.13 -11.61 -7.41
CA ARG A 60 12.51 -12.82 -7.96
C ARG A 60 11.06 -12.96 -7.47
N PHE A 61 10.82 -12.77 -6.18
CA PHE A 61 9.48 -12.81 -5.62
C PHE A 61 8.59 -11.69 -6.16
N PHE A 62 9.09 -10.45 -6.21
CA PHE A 62 8.37 -9.28 -6.68
C PHE A 62 7.96 -9.42 -8.16
N ARG A 63 8.87 -9.87 -9.03
CA ARG A 63 8.54 -10.18 -10.43
C ARG A 63 7.43 -11.22 -10.54
N LYS A 64 7.57 -12.34 -9.82
CA LYS A 64 6.55 -13.40 -9.82
C LYS A 64 5.18 -12.86 -9.36
N MET A 65 5.16 -12.12 -8.27
CA MET A 65 3.92 -11.55 -7.72
C MET A 65 3.26 -10.59 -8.72
N ARG A 66 4.02 -9.64 -9.28
CA ARG A 66 3.48 -8.58 -10.15
C ARG A 66 3.14 -9.06 -11.56
N MET A 67 3.90 -10.01 -12.10
CA MET A 67 3.80 -10.39 -13.52
C MET A 67 3.09 -11.71 -13.76
N GLU A 68 3.05 -12.60 -12.77
CA GLU A 68 2.49 -13.95 -12.95
C GLU A 68 1.26 -14.20 -12.08
N GLN A 69 1.21 -13.63 -10.86
CA GLN A 69 0.16 -13.97 -9.90
C GLN A 69 -1.05 -13.04 -9.94
N TYR A 70 -0.84 -11.75 -10.20
CA TYR A 70 -1.91 -10.77 -10.29
C TYR A 70 -1.97 -10.16 -11.68
N ASP A 71 -3.17 -10.20 -12.27
CA ASP A 71 -3.43 -9.52 -13.53
C ASP A 71 -3.13 -8.01 -13.41
N THR A 72 -2.52 -7.43 -14.44
CA THR A 72 -2.11 -6.03 -14.47
C THR A 72 -3.27 -5.06 -14.29
N SER A 73 -4.49 -5.42 -14.72
CA SER A 73 -5.70 -4.62 -14.49
C SER A 73 -6.05 -4.44 -13.00
N LEU A 74 -5.55 -5.32 -12.12
CA LEU A 74 -5.84 -5.27 -10.68
C LEU A 74 -4.91 -4.35 -9.89
N TRP A 75 -3.80 -3.90 -10.48
CA TRP A 75 -2.80 -3.12 -9.74
C TRP A 75 -2.09 -2.01 -10.51
N ASN A 76 -2.16 -2.01 -11.85
CA ASN A 76 -1.56 -0.98 -12.67
C ASN A 76 -2.58 0.15 -12.91
N VAL A 77 -2.23 1.35 -12.48
CA VAL A 77 -3.07 2.55 -12.56
C VAL A 77 -3.28 2.97 -14.00
N ASN A 78 -2.26 2.83 -14.85
CA ASN A 78 -2.41 3.13 -16.28
C ASN A 78 -3.44 2.19 -16.95
N ALA A 79 -3.41 0.89 -16.65
CA ALA A 79 -4.43 -0.07 -17.11
C ALA A 79 -5.83 0.23 -16.55
N MET A 80 -5.93 0.68 -15.29
CA MET A 80 -7.20 1.08 -14.69
C MET A 80 -7.78 2.35 -15.32
N MET A 81 -6.93 3.31 -15.68
CA MET A 81 -7.33 4.52 -16.40
C MET A 81 -7.82 4.19 -17.81
N GLU A 82 -7.12 3.31 -18.54
CA GLU A 82 -7.54 2.85 -19.88
C GLU A 82 -8.89 2.13 -19.85
N SER A 83 -9.17 1.39 -18.78
CA SER A 83 -10.43 0.65 -18.60
C SER A 83 -11.57 1.47 -17.98
N SER A 84 -11.39 2.79 -17.82
CA SER A 84 -12.40 3.71 -17.25
C SER A 84 -12.89 3.32 -15.85
N VAL A 85 -12.04 2.68 -15.05
CA VAL A 85 -12.33 2.37 -13.65
C VAL A 85 -12.29 3.67 -12.84
N ASP A 86 -13.29 3.90 -11.98
CA ASP A 86 -13.27 5.03 -11.05
C ASP A 86 -12.17 4.82 -10.00
N ILE A 87 -11.04 5.51 -10.18
CA ILE A 87 -9.89 5.40 -9.29
C ILE A 87 -10.13 6.32 -8.10
N VAL A 88 -10.49 5.74 -6.97
CA VAL A 88 -10.62 6.50 -5.72
C VAL A 88 -9.30 6.48 -4.98
N ASN A 89 -8.80 7.66 -4.58
CA ASN A 89 -7.59 7.77 -3.77
C ASN A 89 -7.84 7.14 -2.38
N ARG A 90 -7.44 5.88 -2.22
CA ARG A 90 -7.48 5.14 -0.96
C ARG A 90 -6.05 4.99 -0.43
N THR A 91 -5.46 6.07 0.06
CA THR A 91 -4.23 5.98 0.87
C THR A 91 -4.60 5.72 2.32
N ASP A 92 -4.67 4.44 2.66
CA ASP A 92 -4.16 3.85 3.90
C ASP A 92 -4.66 2.42 3.93
N ASN A 93 -3.78 1.47 4.26
CA ASN A 93 -4.19 0.11 4.58
C ASN A 93 -5.29 0.20 5.66
N PRO A 94 -6.56 -0.11 5.34
CA PRO A 94 -7.68 0.18 6.24
C PRO A 94 -7.52 -0.56 7.57
N LEU A 95 -6.84 -1.70 7.56
CA LEU A 95 -6.49 -2.45 8.75
C LEU A 95 -5.41 -1.76 9.59
N GLU A 96 -4.43 -1.11 8.96
CA GLU A 96 -3.35 -0.39 9.65
C GLU A 96 -3.86 0.90 10.27
N LYS A 97 -4.73 1.64 9.56
CA LYS A 97 -5.46 2.77 10.13
C LYS A 97 -6.35 2.33 11.28
N TYR A 98 -7.15 1.27 11.10
CA TYR A 98 -7.98 0.74 12.18
C TYR A 98 -7.15 0.34 13.40
N ASN A 99 -6.04 -0.38 13.21
CA ASN A 99 -5.18 -0.79 14.32
C ASN A 99 -4.59 0.41 15.05
N ARG A 100 -4.19 1.47 14.33
CA ARG A 100 -3.74 2.73 14.92
C ARG A 100 -4.85 3.42 15.70
N ASP A 101 -6.00 3.66 15.07
CA ASP A 101 -7.16 4.30 15.70
C ASP A 101 -7.68 3.51 16.92
N PHE A 102 -7.55 2.18 16.90
CA PHE A 102 -7.85 1.31 18.04
C PHE A 102 -6.78 1.42 19.13
N SER A 103 -5.51 1.41 18.76
CA SER A 103 -4.39 1.58 19.70
C SER A 103 -4.45 2.94 20.42
N ASP A 104 -4.86 4.01 19.73
CA ASP A 104 -4.97 5.36 20.28
C ASP A 104 -6.07 5.50 21.36
N LYS A 105 -6.95 4.50 21.48
CA LYS A 105 -7.96 4.45 22.56
C LYS A 105 -7.38 4.00 23.89
N PHE A 106 -6.17 3.46 23.92
CA PHE A 106 -5.48 3.07 25.14
C PHE A 106 -4.58 4.21 25.63
N THR A 107 -4.62 4.49 26.93
CA THR A 107 -3.72 5.47 27.58
C THR A 107 -2.31 4.94 27.80
N SER A 108 -2.11 3.62 27.63
CA SER A 108 -0.84 2.92 27.79
C SER A 108 -0.64 1.95 26.63
N HIS A 109 0.60 1.80 26.17
CA HIS A 109 0.98 0.77 25.19
C HIS A 109 0.73 -0.65 25.69
N TYR A 110 0.70 -0.86 27.01
CA TYR A 110 0.43 -2.15 27.64
C TYR A 110 -0.73 -1.99 28.64
N PRO A 111 -1.99 -1.94 28.14
CA PRO A 111 -3.14 -1.82 29.01
C PRO A 111 -3.31 -3.10 29.84
N HIS A 112 -3.79 -2.95 31.09
CA HIS A 112 -4.21 -4.10 31.87
C HIS A 112 -5.41 -4.79 31.21
N LEU A 113 -5.57 -6.09 31.46
CA LEU A 113 -6.59 -6.91 30.80
C LEU A 113 -8.01 -6.33 30.92
N LEU A 114 -8.36 -5.79 32.10
CA LEU A 114 -9.68 -5.18 32.32
C LEU A 114 -9.90 -3.98 31.38
N THR A 115 -8.95 -3.04 31.35
CA THR A 115 -9.00 -1.86 30.45
C THR A 115 -9.03 -2.28 28.98
N PHE A 116 -8.27 -3.32 28.62
CA PHE A 116 -8.29 -3.86 27.27
C PHE A 116 -9.70 -4.35 26.88
N VAL A 117 -10.31 -5.17 27.74
CA VAL A 117 -11.65 -5.72 27.50
C VAL A 117 -12.71 -4.62 27.42
N GLU A 118 -12.63 -3.61 28.29
CA GLU A 118 -13.57 -2.47 28.29
C GLU A 118 -13.52 -1.68 26.99
N VAL A 119 -12.32 -1.28 26.55
CA VAL A 119 -12.14 -0.54 25.28
C VAL A 119 -12.54 -1.40 24.08
N ALA A 120 -12.14 -2.68 24.07
CA ALA A 120 -12.50 -3.59 22.98
C ALA A 120 -14.02 -3.78 22.86
N LYS A 121 -14.73 -3.90 23.99
CA LYS A 121 -16.20 -4.02 24.01
C LYS A 121 -16.87 -2.73 23.51
N ALA A 122 -16.41 -1.57 23.97
CA ALA A 122 -16.92 -0.29 23.51
C ALA A 122 -16.70 -0.12 21.99
N GLU A 123 -15.53 -0.53 21.49
CA GLU A 123 -15.23 -0.46 20.07
C GLU A 123 -16.11 -1.40 19.24
N ALA A 124 -16.34 -2.62 19.71
CA ALA A 124 -17.22 -3.57 19.04
C ALA A 124 -18.64 -3.01 18.91
N ILE A 125 -19.19 -2.41 19.98
CA ILE A 125 -20.52 -1.77 19.96
C ILE A 125 -20.57 -0.62 18.94
N ARG A 126 -19.55 0.24 18.95
CA ARG A 126 -19.43 1.35 17.99
C ARG A 126 -19.41 0.83 16.55
N TYR A 127 -18.61 -0.22 16.29
CA TYR A 127 -18.44 -0.75 14.94
C TYR A 127 -19.70 -1.44 14.42
N VAL A 128 -20.40 -2.21 15.27
CA VAL A 128 -21.70 -2.80 14.90
C VAL A 128 -22.72 -1.72 14.56
N SER A 129 -22.81 -0.67 15.39
CA SER A 129 -23.71 0.45 15.15
C SER A 129 -23.37 1.17 13.83
N PHE A 130 -22.09 1.42 13.59
CA PHE A 130 -21.61 2.00 12.33
C PHE A 130 -21.98 1.15 11.11
N LEU A 131 -21.86 -0.17 11.19
CA LEU A 131 -22.29 -1.08 10.11
C LEU A 131 -23.80 -1.05 9.89
N GLU A 132 -24.60 -0.91 10.95
CA GLU A 132 -26.04 -0.71 10.81
C GLU A 132 -26.37 0.62 10.14
N ASP A 133 -25.70 1.70 10.51
CA ASP A 133 -25.90 3.02 9.91
C ASP A 133 -25.51 3.02 8.42
N ILE A 134 -24.43 2.31 8.04
CA ILE A 134 -24.09 2.09 6.62
C ILE A 134 -25.22 1.35 5.91
N LYS A 135 -25.74 0.26 6.50
CA LYS A 135 -26.84 -0.52 5.90
C LYS A 135 -28.12 0.31 5.73
N ARG A 136 -28.34 1.29 6.61
CA ARG A 136 -29.47 2.23 6.56
C ARG A 136 -29.20 3.46 5.68
N ASP A 137 -28.05 3.52 5.02
CA ASP A 137 -27.59 4.66 4.20
C ASP A 137 -27.56 5.99 4.98
N GLN A 138 -27.32 5.91 6.29
CA GLN A 138 -27.24 7.05 7.20
C GLN A 138 -25.82 7.61 7.32
N GLN A 139 -24.82 6.86 6.85
CA GLN A 139 -23.43 7.28 6.81
C GLN A 139 -23.15 8.00 5.48
N ARG A 140 -22.54 9.18 5.57
CA ARG A 140 -22.07 9.87 4.36
C ARG A 140 -20.85 9.13 3.80
N PRO A 141 -20.75 8.96 2.48
CA PRO A 141 -19.53 8.44 1.86
C PRO A 141 -18.32 9.28 2.31
N PRO A 142 -17.17 8.65 2.59
CA PRO A 142 -15.95 9.38 2.89
C PRO A 142 -15.63 10.33 1.73
N GLN A 143 -15.30 11.58 2.04
CA GLN A 143 -14.74 12.48 1.04
C GLN A 143 -13.29 12.08 0.80
N HIS A 144 -13.04 11.56 -0.40
CA HIS A 144 -11.69 11.27 -0.86
C HIS A 144 -11.10 12.52 -1.51
N THR A 145 -9.81 12.79 -1.26
CA THR A 145 -9.07 13.75 -2.06
C THR A 145 -9.19 13.35 -3.53
N GLY A 146 -9.37 14.34 -4.41
CA GLY A 146 -9.46 14.10 -5.86
C GLY A 146 -8.31 13.22 -6.35
N VAL A 147 -8.59 12.45 -7.40
CA VAL A 147 -7.62 11.58 -8.05
C VAL A 147 -6.41 12.43 -8.42
N ILE A 148 -5.25 12.10 -7.84
CA ILE A 148 -4.00 12.68 -8.32
C ILE A 148 -3.79 12.06 -9.70
N ASN A 149 -3.82 12.88 -10.76
CA ASN A 149 -3.42 12.46 -12.09
C ASN A 149 -1.99 11.95 -11.96
N ALA A 150 -1.84 10.64 -11.92
CA ALA A 150 -0.57 10.05 -11.62
C ALA A 150 0.27 10.15 -12.91
N VAL A 151 1.33 10.95 -12.84
CA VAL A 151 2.21 11.27 -13.96
C VAL A 151 3.32 10.24 -14.01
N LEU A 152 3.62 9.73 -15.19
CA LEU A 152 4.75 8.84 -15.42
C LEU A 152 6.05 9.56 -14.99
N PRO A 153 6.95 8.93 -14.21
CA PRO A 153 8.20 9.57 -13.83
C PRO A 153 9.04 9.95 -15.06
N GLU A 154 9.47 11.20 -15.17
CA GLU A 154 10.29 11.67 -16.30
C GLU A 154 11.59 10.87 -16.46
N SER A 155 12.18 10.46 -15.33
CA SER A 155 13.36 9.59 -15.30
C SER A 155 13.12 8.21 -15.92
N HIS A 156 11.87 7.71 -15.97
CA HIS A 156 11.55 6.50 -16.73
C HIS A 156 11.58 6.77 -18.24
N LEU A 157 11.10 7.94 -18.69
CA LEU A 157 11.12 8.27 -20.12
C LEU A 157 12.55 8.29 -20.69
N GLN A 158 13.52 8.73 -19.89
CA GLN A 158 14.93 8.82 -20.27
C GLN A 158 15.74 7.54 -20.03
N PHE A 159 15.13 6.50 -19.46
CA PHE A 159 15.79 5.23 -19.14
C PHE A 159 15.78 4.27 -20.35
N GLU A 160 16.89 3.58 -20.64
CA GLU A 160 17.04 2.61 -21.75
C GLU A 160 17.25 1.16 -21.27
#